data_AF-A0A2S2QII7-F1
#
_entry.id   AF-A0A2S2QII7-F1
#
_cell.length_a   1.000
_cell.length_b   1.000
_cell.length_c   1.000
_cell.angle_alpha   90.00
_cell.angle_beta   90.00
_cell.angle_gamma   90.00
#
_symmetry.space_group_name_H-M   'P 1'
#
loop_
_entity.id
_entity.type
_entity.pdbx_description
1 polymer ?
#
loop_
_entity_poly.entity_id
_entity_poly.type
_entity_poly.pdbx_seq_one_letter_code
_entity_poly.pdbx_strand_id
1 'polypeptide(L)'
;MGNQYLDPLKGYPTHPIDLVFPIFTFLQFFFYMGWLMVAETLVNPFGDDDDDFDMNWMIDRNLQVSYVIVDEMHQDSPKLTKDQYWNDIFPTELPYTEDTKHLQIPPFMGSAQMIGARLEYGNRKTIINDGGDERKVNFQETNIYALKNPVETSN
;
A
#
# COMPACT_ATOMS: atom_id res chain seq x y z
N MET A 1 -39.40 7.78 -24.32
CA MET A 1 -40.84 7.47 -24.44
C MET A 1 -41.19 6.00 -24.18
N GLY A 2 -40.25 5.09 -23.86
CA GLY A 2 -40.53 3.64 -23.70
C GLY A 2 -40.82 3.13 -22.28
N ASN A 3 -40.58 3.93 -21.24
CA ASN A 3 -40.67 3.49 -19.84
C ASN A 3 -41.89 4.09 -19.10
N GLN A 4 -42.92 4.51 -19.83
CA GLN A 4 -44.17 4.94 -19.22
C GLN A 4 -44.99 3.71 -18.83
N TYR A 5 -45.51 3.68 -17.61
CA TYR A 5 -46.45 2.65 -17.21
C TYR A 5 -47.78 2.85 -17.95
N LEU A 6 -48.28 1.74 -18.52
CA LEU A 6 -49.51 1.71 -19.29
C LEU A 6 -50.64 1.13 -18.43
N ASP A 7 -51.88 1.51 -18.76
CA ASP A 7 -53.08 0.99 -18.11
C ASP A 7 -53.09 -0.56 -18.11
N PRO A 8 -53.01 -1.21 -16.93
CA PRO A 8 -52.99 -2.66 -16.82
C PRO A 8 -54.26 -3.33 -17.36
N LEU A 9 -55.39 -2.61 -17.39
CA LEU A 9 -56.67 -3.14 -17.86
C LEU A 9 -56.70 -3.39 -19.37
N LYS A 10 -55.78 -2.77 -20.12
CA LYS A 10 -55.62 -3.02 -21.57
C LYS A 10 -54.86 -4.31 -21.89
N GLY A 11 -54.29 -4.99 -20.87
CA GLY A 11 -53.71 -6.31 -21.02
C GLY A 11 -52.41 -6.36 -21.84
N TYR A 12 -51.61 -5.29 -21.83
CA TYR A 12 -50.31 -5.30 -22.51
C TYR A 12 -49.33 -6.28 -21.83
N PRO A 13 -48.68 -7.20 -22.57
CA PRO A 13 -47.90 -8.29 -21.97
C PRO A 13 -46.65 -7.84 -21.20
N THR A 14 -46.11 -6.65 -21.49
CA THR A 14 -44.90 -6.10 -20.88
C THR A 14 -45.16 -5.10 -19.75
N HIS A 15 -46.42 -4.72 -19.52
CA HIS A 15 -46.80 -3.72 -18.51
C HIS A 15 -47.90 -4.25 -17.58
N PRO A 16 -47.62 -5.31 -16.79
CA PRO A 16 -48.60 -5.87 -15.86
C PRO A 16 -48.82 -5.03 -14.60
N ILE A 17 -47.93 -4.08 -14.32
CA ILE A 17 -47.89 -3.29 -13.09
C ILE A 17 -47.83 -1.82 -13.47
N ASP A 18 -48.63 -0.98 -12.83
CA ASP A 18 -48.61 0.47 -12.95
C ASP A 18 -48.07 1.10 -11.65
N LEU A 19 -46.86 1.66 -11.71
CA LEU A 19 -46.28 2.45 -10.63
C LEU A 19 -46.34 3.92 -11.02
N VAL A 20 -46.96 4.75 -10.19
CA VAL A 20 -47.04 6.21 -10.45
C VAL A 20 -45.64 6.84 -10.55
N PHE A 21 -44.64 6.26 -9.90
CA PHE A 21 -43.26 6.73 -9.93
C PHE A 21 -42.27 5.65 -10.43
N PRO A 22 -41.55 5.87 -11.55
CA PRO A 22 -40.65 4.88 -12.16
C PRO A 22 -39.26 4.88 -11.51
N ILE A 23 -39.16 4.33 -10.28
CA ILE A 23 -37.92 4.31 -9.47
C ILE A 23 -36.71 3.78 -10.26
N PHE A 24 -36.85 2.65 -10.94
CA PHE A 24 -35.74 2.02 -11.67
C PHE A 24 -35.28 2.84 -12.89
N THR A 25 -36.19 3.56 -13.55
CA THR A 25 -35.80 4.46 -14.66
C THR A 25 -35.05 5.68 -14.14
N PHE A 26 -35.40 6.23 -12.98
CA PHE A 26 -34.61 7.29 -12.35
C PHE A 26 -33.24 6.80 -11.89
N LEU A 27 -33.14 5.60 -11.31
CA LEU A 27 -31.84 5.02 -10.95
C LEU A 27 -30.95 4.80 -12.19
N GLN A 28 -31.51 4.28 -13.28
CA GLN A 28 -30.78 4.15 -14.56
C GLN A 28 -30.34 5.51 -15.10
N PHE A 29 -31.21 6.52 -15.01
CA PHE A 29 -30.87 7.88 -15.41
C PHE A 29 -29.71 8.45 -14.60
N PHE A 30 -29.74 8.32 -13.27
CA PHE A 30 -28.63 8.77 -12.41
C PHE A 30 -27.34 8.01 -12.69
N PHE A 31 -27.40 6.73 -13.03
CA PHE A 31 -26.21 5.97 -13.40
C PHE A 31 -25.59 6.48 -14.71
N TYR A 32 -26.39 6.64 -15.77
CA TYR A 32 -25.88 7.10 -17.07
C TYR A 32 -25.48 8.57 -17.06
N MET A 33 -26.31 9.44 -16.47
CA MET A 33 -25.96 10.84 -16.33
C MET A 33 -24.81 11.03 -15.36
N GLY A 34 -24.80 10.33 -14.23
CA GLY A 34 -23.69 10.40 -13.27
C GLY A 34 -22.37 10.00 -13.91
N TRP A 35 -22.34 8.91 -14.69
CA TRP A 35 -21.13 8.53 -15.42
C TRP A 35 -20.71 9.59 -16.45
N LEU A 36 -21.66 10.19 -17.16
CA LEU A 36 -21.38 11.27 -18.10
C LEU A 36 -20.86 12.53 -17.40
N MET A 37 -21.45 12.92 -16.28
CA MET A 37 -21.04 14.10 -15.49
C MET A 37 -19.64 13.93 -14.93
N VAL A 38 -19.25 12.73 -14.49
CA VAL A 38 -17.85 12.46 -14.07
C VAL A 38 -16.88 12.68 -15.21
N ALA A 39 -17.24 12.30 -16.43
CA ALA A 39 -16.37 12.57 -17.58
C ALA A 39 -16.31 14.08 -17.86
N GLU A 40 -17.44 14.78 -17.82
CA GLU A 40 -17.52 16.22 -18.07
C GLU A 40 -16.67 17.04 -17.08
N THR A 41 -16.78 16.76 -15.79
CA THR A 41 -15.96 17.46 -14.77
C THR A 41 -14.47 17.20 -14.95
N LEU A 42 -14.09 16.01 -15.45
CA LEU A 42 -12.68 15.66 -15.67
C LEU A 42 -12.13 16.08 -17.05
N VAL A 43 -12.97 16.61 -17.97
CA VAL A 43 -12.49 17.07 -19.28
C VAL A 43 -11.55 18.26 -19.15
N ASN A 44 -11.82 19.17 -18.20
CA ASN A 44 -10.96 20.31 -17.93
C ASN A 44 -10.80 20.53 -16.41
N PRO A 45 -9.85 19.84 -15.76
CA PRO A 45 -9.66 19.90 -14.31
C PRO A 45 -8.93 21.18 -13.83
N PHE A 46 -8.79 22.19 -14.69
CA PHE A 46 -8.06 23.45 -14.44
C PHE A 46 -8.98 24.67 -14.50
N GLY A 47 -10.29 24.46 -14.35
CA GLY A 47 -11.27 25.54 -14.27
C GLY A 47 -11.32 26.16 -12.86
N ASP A 48 -12.52 26.57 -12.48
CA ASP A 48 -12.85 27.18 -11.18
C ASP A 48 -14.04 26.43 -10.54
N ASP A 49 -14.30 25.19 -10.99
CA ASP A 49 -15.34 24.34 -10.41
C ASP A 49 -14.85 23.78 -9.05
N ASP A 50 -15.77 23.44 -8.15
CA ASP A 50 -15.44 23.00 -6.78
C ASP A 50 -14.54 21.74 -6.72
N ASP A 51 -14.55 20.92 -7.77
CA ASP A 51 -13.75 19.68 -7.89
C ASP A 51 -12.46 19.85 -8.73
N ASP A 52 -12.17 21.06 -9.22
CA ASP A 52 -10.97 21.36 -10.00
C ASP A 52 -9.71 21.45 -9.12
N PHE A 53 -8.53 21.42 -9.75
CA PHE A 53 -7.28 21.63 -9.04
C PHE A 53 -7.10 23.07 -8.58
N ASP A 54 -6.76 23.25 -7.29
CA ASP A 54 -6.34 24.54 -6.71
C ASP A 54 -4.94 24.97 -7.20
N MET A 55 -4.85 25.37 -8.46
CA MET A 55 -3.59 25.74 -9.12
C MET A 55 -2.95 26.98 -8.49
N ASN A 56 -3.77 27.96 -8.08
CA ASN A 56 -3.28 29.18 -7.43
C ASN A 56 -2.56 28.86 -6.12
N TRP A 57 -3.16 28.02 -5.28
CA TRP A 57 -2.53 27.57 -4.04
C TRP A 57 -1.24 26.81 -4.30
N MET A 58 -1.23 25.94 -5.31
CA MET A 58 -0.04 25.15 -5.66
C MET A 58 1.13 26.05 -6.11
N ILE A 59 0.85 27.10 -6.89
CA ILE A 59 1.86 28.07 -7.34
C ILE A 59 2.41 28.82 -6.13
N ASP A 60 1.55 29.38 -5.28
CA ASP A 60 1.96 30.15 -4.11
C ASP A 60 2.81 29.30 -3.15
N ARG A 61 2.36 28.08 -2.87
CA ARG A 61 3.08 27.13 -2.02
C ARG A 61 4.44 26.78 -2.59
N ASN A 62 4.52 26.47 -3.88
CA ASN A 62 5.78 26.05 -4.49
C ASN A 62 6.78 27.21 -4.59
N LEU A 63 6.31 28.41 -4.90
CA LEU A 63 7.14 29.61 -4.89
C LEU A 63 7.69 29.85 -3.48
N GLN A 64 6.83 29.83 -2.46
CA GLN A 64 7.25 30.01 -1.06
C GLN A 64 8.27 28.95 -0.62
N VAL A 65 7.96 27.67 -0.80
CA VAL A 65 8.83 26.57 -0.34
C VAL A 65 10.16 26.57 -1.08
N SER A 66 10.17 26.86 -2.39
CA SER A 66 11.43 26.95 -3.14
C SER A 66 12.34 28.06 -2.64
N TYR A 67 11.78 29.24 -2.29
CA TYR A 67 12.57 30.31 -1.68
C TYR A 67 13.15 29.91 -0.32
N VAL A 68 12.36 29.29 0.56
CA VAL A 68 12.85 28.81 1.87
C VAL A 68 13.98 27.80 1.71
N ILE A 69 13.86 26.85 0.76
CA ILE A 69 14.89 25.83 0.53
C ILE A 69 16.22 26.45 0.06
N VAL A 70 16.16 27.43 -0.84
CA VAL A 70 17.36 28.00 -1.48
C VAL A 70 17.97 29.14 -0.68
N ASP A 71 17.20 29.85 0.15
CA ASP A 71 17.69 30.95 0.98
C ASP A 71 17.97 30.50 2.41
N GLU A 72 16.91 30.16 3.17
CA GLU A 72 17.04 29.85 4.60
C GLU A 72 17.75 28.52 4.86
N MET A 73 17.48 27.49 4.05
CA MET A 73 18.02 26.14 4.25
C MET A 73 19.33 25.89 3.49
N HIS A 74 19.91 26.89 2.83
CA HIS A 74 21.14 26.70 2.07
C HIS A 74 22.33 26.39 2.96
N GLN A 75 22.93 25.20 2.78
CA GLN A 75 24.04 24.70 3.61
C GLN A 75 23.71 24.62 5.11
N ASP A 76 22.44 24.77 5.50
CA ASP A 76 22.01 24.58 6.87
C ASP A 76 21.65 23.10 7.09
N SER A 77 22.48 22.43 7.89
CA SER A 77 22.28 21.02 8.23
C SER A 77 22.17 20.88 9.75
N PRO A 78 21.25 20.04 10.24
CA PRO A 78 21.14 19.79 11.67
C PRO A 78 22.43 19.15 12.19
N LYS A 79 22.73 19.38 13.47
CA LYS A 79 23.93 18.83 14.12
C LYS A 79 23.92 17.31 14.07
N LEU A 80 25.00 16.74 13.55
CA LEU A 80 25.21 15.30 13.51
C LEU A 80 25.22 14.74 14.95
N THR A 81 24.25 13.88 15.24
CA THR A 81 24.11 13.19 16.53
C THR A 81 23.87 11.71 16.25
N LYS A 82 24.39 10.84 17.11
CA LYS A 82 24.11 9.40 17.03
C LYS A 82 22.62 9.16 17.26
N ASP A 83 21.99 8.36 16.40
CA ASP A 83 20.58 8.02 16.55
C ASP A 83 20.35 7.02 17.70
N GLN A 84 19.09 6.79 18.04
CA GLN A 84 18.69 5.93 19.17
C GLN A 84 19.15 4.47 19.04
N TYR A 85 19.42 3.98 17.82
CA TYR A 85 19.83 2.61 17.53
C TYR A 85 21.30 2.51 17.11
N TRP A 86 22.12 3.54 17.35
CA TRP A 86 23.50 3.62 16.86
C TRP A 86 24.40 2.42 17.20
N ASN A 87 24.18 1.75 18.33
CA ASN A 87 24.98 0.58 18.76
C ASN A 87 24.31 -0.76 18.44
N ASP A 88 23.08 -0.76 17.95
CA ASP A 88 22.30 -1.97 17.68
C ASP A 88 22.45 -2.36 16.20
N ILE A 89 22.77 -3.62 15.93
CA ILE A 89 22.91 -4.12 14.54
C ILE A 89 21.53 -4.18 13.87
N PHE A 90 20.52 -4.62 14.63
CA PHE A 90 19.11 -4.57 14.25
C PHE A 90 18.27 -4.31 15.52
N PRO A 91 17.42 -3.27 15.54
CA PRO A 91 16.50 -3.08 16.65
C PRO A 91 15.54 -4.27 16.70
N THR A 92 15.35 -4.85 17.90
CA THR A 92 14.50 -6.03 18.08
C THR A 92 13.09 -5.79 17.55
N GLU A 93 12.48 -4.65 17.93
CA GLU A 93 11.20 -4.18 17.40
C GLU A 93 11.14 -2.64 17.50
N LEU A 94 10.62 -1.97 16.47
CA LEU A 94 10.27 -0.54 16.56
C LEU A 94 9.00 -0.38 17.40
N PRO A 95 8.86 0.71 18.19
CA PRO A 95 7.69 0.91 19.02
C PRO A 95 6.43 1.14 18.17
N TYR A 96 5.34 0.49 18.56
CA TYR A 96 4.00 0.72 18.02
C TYR A 96 3.11 1.32 19.11
N THR A 97 2.14 2.13 18.70
CA THR A 97 1.05 2.54 19.60
C THR A 97 0.14 1.33 19.87
N GLU A 98 -0.55 1.30 21.02
CA GLU A 98 -1.46 0.20 21.39
C GLU A 98 -2.49 -0.09 20.27
N ASP A 99 -3.01 0.97 19.64
CA ASP A 99 -3.97 0.86 18.54
C ASP A 99 -3.38 0.26 17.26
N THR A 100 -2.08 0.36 17.02
CA THR A 100 -1.44 -0.14 15.77
C THR A 100 -0.72 -1.46 15.95
N LYS A 101 -0.56 -1.95 17.19
CA LYS A 101 0.13 -3.20 17.50
C LYS A 101 -0.44 -4.41 16.77
N HIS A 102 -1.75 -4.43 16.55
CA HIS A 102 -2.43 -5.51 15.83
C HIS A 102 -2.12 -5.54 14.32
N LEU A 103 -1.54 -4.48 13.75
CA LEU A 103 -1.15 -4.37 12.34
C LEU A 103 0.25 -4.91 12.07
N GLN A 104 0.98 -5.37 13.08
CA GLN A 104 2.33 -5.89 12.91
C GLN A 104 2.27 -7.24 12.20
N ILE A 105 2.64 -7.24 10.92
CA ILE A 105 2.70 -8.43 10.06
C ILE A 105 4.17 -8.85 9.95
N PRO A 106 4.49 -10.16 10.03
CA PRO A 106 5.86 -10.61 9.77
C PRO A 106 6.31 -10.24 8.35
N PRO A 107 7.62 -10.02 8.13
CA PRO A 107 8.13 -9.69 6.79
C PRO A 107 7.68 -10.71 5.74
N PHE A 108 7.21 -10.22 4.59
CA PHE A 108 6.81 -11.09 3.49
C PHE A 108 8.05 -11.75 2.86
N MET A 109 8.11 -13.07 2.93
CA MET A 109 9.27 -13.86 2.48
C MET A 109 9.11 -14.44 1.06
N GLY A 110 8.00 -14.14 0.37
CA GLY A 110 7.68 -14.69 -0.95
C GLY A 110 6.87 -15.98 -0.90
N SER A 111 5.99 -16.18 -1.89
CA SER A 111 5.15 -17.38 -2.00
C SER A 111 5.95 -18.68 -2.21
N ALA A 112 7.17 -18.57 -2.72
CA ALA A 112 8.07 -19.70 -2.96
C ALA A 112 8.95 -20.07 -1.76
N GLN A 113 8.86 -19.39 -0.61
CA GLN A 113 9.71 -19.67 0.57
C GLN A 113 9.64 -21.13 1.02
N MET A 114 8.47 -21.77 0.89
CA MET A 114 8.25 -23.17 1.26
C MET A 114 8.78 -24.16 0.22
N ILE A 115 9.13 -23.70 -0.99
CA ILE A 115 9.84 -24.52 -1.96
C ILE A 115 11.27 -24.61 -1.48
N GLY A 116 11.51 -25.55 -0.56
CA GLY A 116 12.83 -26.06 -0.30
C GLY A 116 13.33 -26.64 -1.61
N ALA A 117 14.08 -25.84 -2.38
CA ALA A 117 14.99 -26.40 -3.36
C ALA A 117 15.87 -27.33 -2.52
N ARG A 118 15.58 -28.63 -2.62
CA ARG A 118 16.46 -29.68 -2.10
C ARG A 118 17.73 -29.52 -2.89
N LEU A 119 18.61 -28.64 -2.40
CA LEU A 119 20.01 -28.65 -2.74
C LEU A 119 20.50 -29.97 -2.16
N GLU A 120 20.31 -31.06 -2.91
CA GLU A 120 21.22 -32.18 -2.86
C GLU A 120 22.56 -31.70 -3.42
N TYR A 121 23.19 -30.73 -2.75
CA TYR A 121 24.62 -30.67 -2.71
C TYR A 121 25.05 -31.70 -1.67
N GLY A 122 24.92 -32.97 -2.07
CA GLY A 122 25.46 -34.08 -1.33
C GLY A 122 26.91 -33.78 -0.98
N ASN A 123 27.17 -33.60 0.31
CA ASN A 123 28.38 -34.05 0.97
C ASN A 123 29.73 -33.57 0.39
N ARG A 124 29.81 -32.42 -0.27
CA ARG A 124 31.12 -31.82 -0.60
C ARG A 124 31.49 -30.78 0.45
N LYS A 125 32.28 -31.22 1.42
CA LYS A 125 33.10 -30.35 2.25
C LYS A 125 34.05 -29.59 1.33
N THR A 126 33.78 -28.32 1.05
CA THR A 126 34.78 -27.44 0.43
C THR A 126 35.77 -27.05 1.50
N ILE A 127 36.86 -27.81 1.58
CA ILE A 127 38.05 -27.45 2.33
C ILE A 127 38.71 -26.31 1.55
N ILE A 128 38.55 -25.08 2.02
CA ILE A 128 39.41 -23.96 1.61
C ILE A 128 40.69 -24.11 2.45
N ASN A 129 41.73 -24.67 1.85
CA ASN A 129 43.08 -24.59 2.40
C ASN A 129 43.59 -23.19 2.12
N ASP A 130 43.36 -22.27 3.05
CA ASP A 130 44.27 -21.13 3.20
C ASP A 130 45.20 -21.46 4.37
N GLY A 131 46.49 -21.31 4.12
CA GLY A 131 47.54 -21.79 5.02
C GLY A 131 47.38 -21.22 6.41
N GLY A 132 47.03 -22.09 7.37
CA GLY A 132 47.17 -21.82 8.80
C GLY A 132 46.02 -21.04 9.44
N ASP A 133 44.78 -21.53 9.35
CA ASP A 133 43.84 -21.60 10.48
C ASP A 133 42.52 -22.22 10.03
N GLU A 134 42.14 -23.35 10.63
CA GLU A 134 40.85 -24.00 10.38
C GLU A 134 39.69 -23.19 10.98
N ARG A 135 39.27 -22.12 10.31
CA ARG A 135 37.99 -21.45 10.63
C ARG A 135 36.85 -22.14 9.90
N LYS A 136 36.09 -22.96 10.66
CA LYS A 136 34.82 -23.54 10.22
C LYS A 136 33.79 -22.42 10.07
N VAL A 137 33.53 -21.95 8.85
CA VAL A 137 32.41 -21.05 8.60
C VAL A 137 31.14 -21.89 8.47
N ASN A 138 30.33 -21.91 9.53
CA ASN A 138 29.06 -22.62 9.54
C ASN A 138 28.01 -21.73 8.86
N PHE A 139 27.70 -22.03 7.59
CA PHE A 139 26.72 -21.27 6.80
C PHE A 139 25.26 -21.49 7.25
N GLN A 140 25.03 -22.15 8.39
CA GLN A 140 23.69 -22.37 8.95
C GLN A 140 23.16 -21.19 9.78
N GLU A 141 23.96 -20.15 10.07
CA GLU A 141 23.54 -19.02 10.92
C GLU A 141 22.87 -17.85 10.17
N THR A 142 22.72 -17.91 8.85
CA THR A 142 22.00 -16.86 8.08
C THR A 142 20.48 -16.99 8.11
N ASN A 143 19.92 -17.79 9.02
CA ASN A 143 18.48 -17.80 9.28
C ASN A 143 18.13 -16.81 10.41
N ILE A 144 17.82 -15.58 10.00
CA ILE A 144 17.24 -14.51 10.83
C ILE A 144 15.97 -14.91 11.61
N TYR A 145 15.37 -16.07 11.34
CA TYR A 145 14.20 -16.60 12.05
C TYR A 145 14.52 -17.71 13.07
N ALA A 146 15.74 -18.24 13.11
CA ALA A 146 16.09 -19.35 14.01
C ALA A 146 16.31 -18.92 15.47
N LEU A 147 16.43 -17.61 15.74
CA LEU A 147 16.64 -17.07 17.08
C LEU A 147 15.34 -16.83 17.87
N LYS A 148 14.15 -17.06 17.27
CA LYS A 148 12.87 -16.70 17.93
C LYS A 148 12.33 -17.75 18.91
N ASN A 149 12.90 -18.96 18.98
CA ASN A 149 12.45 -19.98 19.92
C ASN A 149 13.64 -20.72 20.56
N PRO A 150 14.11 -20.34 21.76
CA PRO A 150 14.75 -21.30 22.63
C PRO A 150 13.64 -22.24 23.10
N VAL A 151 13.56 -23.43 22.52
CA VAL A 151 12.77 -24.52 23.11
C VAL A 151 13.35 -24.74 24.51
N GLU A 152 12.60 -24.36 25.53
CA GLU A 152 12.83 -24.75 26.91
C GLU A 152 12.87 -26.29 26.96
N THR A 153 14.07 -26.85 26.97
CA THR A 153 14.26 -28.22 27.46
C THR A 153 14.37 -28.13 28.98
N SER A 154 13.25 -28.30 29.68
CA SER A 154 13.26 -28.64 31.10
C SER A 154 12.40 -29.89 31.35
N ASN A 155 13.11 -30.93 31.83
CA ASN A 155 12.70 -32.20 32.42
C ASN A 155 12.24 -33.32 31.47
#